data_AF-A0A942P0I4-F1
#
_entry.id   AF-A0A942P0I4-F1
#
_cell.length_a   1.000
_cell.length_b   1.000
_cell.length_c   1.000
_cell.angle_alpha   90.00
_cell.angle_beta   90.00
_cell.angle_gamma   90.00
#
_symmetry.space_group_name_H-M   'P 1'
#
loop_
_entity.id
_entity.type
_entity.pdbx_description
1 polymer ?
#
loop_
_entity_poly.entity_id
_entity_poly.type
_entity_poly.pdbx_seq_one_letter_code
_entity_poly.pdbx_strand_id
1 'polypeptide(L)' 'MANLFGSLPAEFYAAYENVRPLAPGYRTRFDIYNLYHLLNHLNLFGYSYLTQVHAILRRYG' A
#
# COMPACT_ATOMS: atom_id res chain seq x y z
N MET A 1 -2.74 -1.01 3.85
CA MET A 1 -3.26 -0.19 4.97
C MET A 1 -2.20 0.19 6.00
N ALA A 2 -1.44 -0.76 6.57
CA ALA A 2 -0.45 -0.49 7.65
C ALA A 2 0.60 0.60 7.36
N ASN A 3 0.82 0.94 6.09
CA ASN A 3 1.67 2.05 5.65
C ASN A 3 0.96 3.03 4.69
N LEU A 4 -0.38 2.94 4.55
CA LEU A 4 -1.14 3.74 3.57
C LEU A 4 -1.80 4.97 4.23
N PHE A 5 -2.27 4.84 5.46
CA PHE A 5 -2.91 5.91 6.24
C PHE A 5 -2.20 6.10 7.57
N GLY A 6 -0.90 6.33 7.50
CA GLY A 6 0.02 6.27 8.63
C GLY A 6 0.90 5.02 8.56
N SER A 7 1.87 4.95 9.46
CA SER A 7 2.83 3.85 9.56
C SER A 7 2.76 3.25 10.95
N LEU A 8 2.80 1.92 11.03
CA LEU A 8 3.10 1.25 12.29
C LEU A 8 4.53 1.59 12.76
N PRO A 9 4.85 1.40 14.06
CA PRO A 9 6.21 1.58 14.56
C PRO A 9 7.23 0.72 13.80
N ALA A 10 8.47 1.19 13.70
CA ALA A 10 9.53 0.50 12.94
C ALA A 10 9.79 -0.92 13.47
N GLU A 11 9.63 -1.10 14.78
CA GLU A 11 9.79 -2.35 15.52
C GLU A 11 8.83 -3.43 15.02
N PHE A 12 7.62 -3.06 14.58
CA PHE A 12 6.65 -3.99 14.01
C PHE A 12 7.20 -4.63 12.72
N TYR A 13 7.71 -3.80 11.82
CA TYR A 13 8.25 -4.26 10.53
C TYR A 13 9.51 -5.10 10.73
N ALA A 14 10.39 -4.68 11.64
CA ALA A 14 11.61 -5.42 11.96
C ALA A 14 11.31 -6.80 12.55
N ALA A 15 10.36 -6.89 13.50
CA ALA A 15 9.95 -8.15 14.09
C ALA A 15 9.29 -9.08 13.05
N TYR A 16 8.43 -8.54 12.19
CA TYR A 16 7.79 -9.32 11.13
C TYR A 16 8.82 -9.90 10.15
N GLU A 17 9.76 -9.08 9.67
CA GLU A 17 10.75 -9.51 8.68
C GLU A 17 11.76 -10.52 9.27
N ASN A 18 12.04 -10.44 10.57
CA ASN A 18 12.88 -11.42 11.27
C ASN A 18 12.25 -12.82 11.29
N VAL A 19 10.94 -12.92 11.55
CA VAL A 19 10.21 -14.20 11.57
C VAL A 19 9.88 -14.67 10.15
N ARG A 20 9.54 -13.75 9.25
CA ARG A 20 9.15 -14.05 7.87
C ARG A 20 9.75 -13.03 6.90
N PRO A 21 10.91 -13.34 6.30
CA PRO A 21 11.57 -12.47 5.33
C PRO A 21 10.65 -12.10 4.17
N LEU A 22 10.71 -10.83 3.76
CA LEU A 22 9.90 -10.33 2.65
C LEU A 22 10.42 -10.91 1.33
N ALA A 23 9.52 -11.55 0.59
CA ALA A 23 9.87 -12.14 -0.69
C ALA A 23 10.32 -11.07 -1.71
N PRO A 24 11.25 -11.39 -2.64
CA PRO A 24 11.69 -10.49 -3.69
C PRO A 24 10.52 -9.80 -4.42
N GLY A 25 10.67 -8.52 -4.75
CA GLY A 25 9.63 -7.72 -5.39
C GLY A 25 8.48 -7.31 -4.46
N TYR A 26 8.61 -7.45 -3.13
CA TYR A 26 7.53 -7.05 -2.21
C TYR A 26 7.12 -5.59 -2.37
N ARG A 27 8.07 -4.69 -2.66
CA ARG A 27 7.80 -3.25 -2.81
C ARG A 27 6.84 -2.97 -3.97
N THR A 28 7.01 -3.67 -5.09
CA THR A 28 6.09 -3.57 -6.23
C THR A 28 4.69 -4.09 -5.86
N ARG A 29 4.64 -5.26 -5.22
CA ARG A 29 3.36 -5.83 -4.76
C ARG A 29 2.69 -4.95 -3.71
N PHE A 30 3.46 -4.24 -2.89
CA PHE A 30 2.95 -3.34 -1.87
C PHE A 30 2.09 -2.22 -2.46
N ASP A 31 2.54 -1.60 -3.54
CA ASP A 31 1.76 -0.59 -4.26
C ASP A 31 0.46 -1.18 -4.81
N ILE A 32 0.53 -2.37 -5.42
CA ILE A 32 -0.63 -3.07 -5.97
C ILE A 32 -1.63 -3.46 -4.87
N TYR A 33 -1.14 -3.94 -3.72
CA TYR A 33 -2.00 -4.25 -2.56
C TYR A 33 -2.69 -3.00 -2.01
N ASN A 34 -2.00 -1.85 -2.00
CA ASN A 34 -2.61 -0.59 -1.60
C ASN A 34 -3.60 -0.04 -2.63
N LEU A 35 -3.41 -0.31 -3.93
CA LEU A 35 -4.34 0.12 -4.97
C LEU A 35 -5.77 -0.36 -4.70
N TYR A 36 -5.95 -1.62 -4.28
CA TYR A 36 -7.26 -2.14 -3.89
C TYR A 36 -7.93 -1.26 -2.81
N HIS A 37 -7.17 -0.92 -1.76
CA HIS A 37 -7.69 -0.09 -0.69
C HIS A 37 -7.97 1.34 -1.13
N LEU A 38 -7.13 1.92 -2.00
CA LEU A 38 -7.35 3.25 -2.54
C LEU A 38 -8.59 3.32 -3.44
N LEU A 39 -8.84 2.29 -4.25
CA LEU A 39 -10.08 2.17 -5.02
C LEU A 39 -11.30 2.04 -4.11
N ASN A 40 -11.20 1.24 -3.05
CA ASN A 40 -12.26 1.16 -2.05
C ASN A 40 -12.53 2.53 -1.38
N HIS A 41 -11.47 3.29 -1.06
CA HIS A 41 -11.61 4.61 -0.46
C HIS A 41 -12.14 5.65 -1.45
N LEU A 42 -11.76 5.57 -2.72
CA LEU A 42 -12.34 6.38 -3.79
C LEU A 42 -13.86 6.15 -3.88
N ASN A 43 -14.29 4.89 -3.84
CA ASN A 43 -15.71 4.53 -3.91
C ASN A 43 -16.50 5.00 -2.68
N LEU A 44 -15.92 4.90 -1.48
CA LEU A 44 -16.64 5.18 -0.22
C LEU A 44 -16.54 6.65 0.23
N PHE A 45 -15.43 7.33 -0.08
CA PHE A 45 -15.08 8.64 0.48
C PHE A 45 -14.79 9.70 -0.60
N GLY A 46 -14.82 9.32 -1.88
CA GLY A 46 -14.85 10.23 -3.01
C GLY A 46 -13.48 10.64 -3.57
N TYR A 47 -13.51 11.71 -4.36
CA TYR A 47 -12.46 12.10 -5.31
C TYR A 47 -11.09 12.42 -4.70
N SER A 48 -10.97 12.64 -3.39
CA SER A 48 -9.69 12.90 -2.73
C SER A 48 -8.68 11.76 -2.88
N TYR A 49 -9.16 10.54 -3.16
CA TYR A 49 -8.31 9.36 -3.40
C TYR A 49 -7.96 9.13 -4.88
N LEU A 50 -8.60 9.84 -5.81
CA LEU A 50 -8.47 9.61 -7.25
C LEU A 50 -7.04 9.84 -7.75
N THR A 51 -6.37 10.90 -7.26
CA THR A 51 -4.98 11.22 -7.63
C THR A 51 -4.02 10.09 -7.26
N GLN A 52 -4.21 9.46 -6.10
CA GLN A 52 -3.36 8.35 -5.64
C GLN A 52 -3.60 7.10 -6.47
N VAL A 53 -4.85 6.78 -6.79
CA VAL A 53 -5.21 5.69 -7.71
C VAL A 53 -4.54 5.88 -9.07
N HIS A 54 -4.66 7.06 -9.68
CA HIS A 54 -4.02 7.34 -10.97
C HIS A 54 -2.49 7.30 -10.93
N ALA A 55 -1.87 7.68 -9.81
CA ALA A 55 -0.41 7.59 -9.67
C ALA A 55 0.06 6.13 -9.72
N ILE A 56 -0.64 5.21 -9.05
CA ILE A 56 -0.29 3.78 -9.06
C ILE A 56 -0.60 3.17 -10.43
N LEU A 57 -1.76 3.47 -11.03
CA LEU A 57 -2.11 2.96 -12.35
C LEU A 57 -1.10 3.40 -13.42
N ARG A 58 -0.66 4.67 -13.43
CA ARG A 58 0.38 5.14 -14.38
C ARG A 58 1.73 4.45 -14.20
N ARG A 59 2.02 3.90 -13.02
CA ARG A 59 3.27 3.23 -12.72
C ARG A 59 3.28 1.77 -13.20
N TYR A 60 2.12 1.13 -13.28
CA TYR A 60 2.01 -0.33 -13.46
C TYR A 60 1.04 -0.79 -14.56
N GLY A 61 0.23 0.11 -15.13
CA GLY A 61 -0.65 -0.15 -16.28
C GLY A 61 -0.08 0.45 -17.55
#